data_AF-A0A7C6D1V6-F1
#
_entry.id   AF-A0A7C6D1V6-F1
#
_cell.length_a   1.000
_cell.length_b   1.000
_cell.length_c   1.000
_cell.angle_alpha   90.00
_cell.angle_beta   90.00
_cell.angle_gamma   90.00
#
_symmetry.space_group_name_H-M   'P 1'
#
loop_
_entity.id
_entity.type
_entity.pdbx_description
1 polymer ?
#
loop_
_entity_poly.entity_id
_entity_poly.type
_entity_poly.pdbx_seq_one_letter_code
_entity_poly.pdbx_strand_id
1 'polypeptide(L)'
;MPSDHVDHTVREIFFARAFRSGFLKLAILRLVATKPMHGYAIMKEIERLTCSDWRPSPGSIYPTLQELEDNGLLSQHVEGRKHIYEVTSLGADVLAAALEYTREGITTLQKILDYRPE
;
A
#
# COMPACT_ATOMS: atom_id res chain seq x y z
N MET A 1 17.91 -7.15 -21.81
CA MET A 1 16.92 -6.31 -21.10
C MET A 1 15.75 -6.08 -22.04
N PRO A 2 14.50 -5.97 -21.53
CA PRO A 2 13.36 -5.62 -22.36
C PRO A 2 13.59 -4.27 -23.04
N SER A 3 12.99 -4.04 -24.21
CA SER A 3 12.99 -2.72 -24.81
C SER A 3 12.12 -1.75 -23.98
N ASP A 4 12.38 -0.45 -24.07
CA ASP A 4 11.61 0.58 -23.35
C ASP A 4 10.10 0.49 -23.60
N HIS A 5 9.70 0.13 -24.82
CA HIS A 5 8.29 -0.06 -25.19
C HIS A 5 7.65 -1.27 -24.46
N VAL A 6 8.41 -2.36 -24.32
CA VAL A 6 7.94 -3.56 -23.58
C VAL A 6 7.86 -3.25 -22.09
N ASP A 7 8.86 -2.60 -21.51
CA ASP A 7 8.85 -2.22 -20.09
C ASP A 7 7.67 -1.30 -19.75
N HIS A 8 7.44 -0.28 -20.58
CA HIS A 8 6.31 0.63 -20.41
C HIS A 8 4.96 -0.09 -20.45
N THR A 9 4.76 -0.94 -21.46
CA THR A 9 3.52 -1.71 -21.65
C THR A 9 3.27 -2.64 -20.46
N VAL A 10 4.31 -3.32 -19.95
CA VAL A 10 4.21 -4.17 -18.76
C VAL A 10 3.81 -3.36 -17.54
N ARG A 11 4.44 -2.19 -17.34
CA ARG A 11 4.15 -1.30 -16.21
C ARG A 11 2.73 -0.72 -16.24
N GLU A 12 2.20 -0.47 -17.43
CA GLU A 12 0.86 0.06 -17.63
C GLU A 12 -0.21 -1.02 -17.44
N ILE A 13 -0.06 -2.17 -18.09
CA ILE A 13 -1.08 -3.21 -18.17
C ILE A 13 -1.04 -4.16 -16.97
N PHE A 14 0.14 -4.65 -16.59
CA PHE A 14 0.28 -5.73 -15.60
C PHE A 14 0.64 -5.21 -14.19
N PHE A 15 1.30 -4.05 -14.10
CA PHE A 15 1.45 -3.31 -12.83
C PHE A 15 0.40 -2.19 -12.67
N ALA A 16 -0.81 -2.47 -13.16
CA ALA A 16 -1.90 -1.51 -13.23
C ALA A 16 -2.25 -0.86 -11.88
N ARG A 17 -2.90 0.30 -11.99
CA ARG A 17 -3.33 1.19 -10.89
C ARG A 17 -4.09 0.47 -9.76
N ALA A 18 -4.83 -0.60 -10.06
CA ALA A 18 -5.60 -1.38 -9.10
C ALA A 18 -4.71 -2.17 -8.11
N PHE A 19 -3.60 -2.76 -8.58
CA PHE A 19 -2.65 -3.45 -7.70
C PHE A 19 -2.01 -2.43 -6.73
N ARG A 20 -1.70 -1.24 -7.24
CA ARG A 20 -1.14 -0.15 -6.42
C ARG A 20 -2.14 0.46 -5.44
N SER A 21 -3.45 0.54 -5.74
CA SER A 21 -4.41 1.14 -4.81
C SER A 21 -4.72 0.24 -3.61
N GLY A 22 -4.93 -1.07 -3.84
CA GLY A 22 -5.11 -2.05 -2.76
C GLY A 22 -3.84 -2.21 -1.92
N PHE A 23 -2.69 -2.32 -2.58
CA PHE A 23 -1.40 -2.39 -1.90
C PHE A 23 -1.08 -1.12 -1.11
N LEU A 24 -1.43 0.06 -1.62
CA LEU A 24 -1.20 1.33 -0.91
C LEU A 24 -1.96 1.38 0.41
N LYS A 25 -3.23 0.98 0.44
CA LYS A 25 -4.04 0.93 1.67
C LYS A 25 -3.40 0.01 2.70
N LEU A 26 -3.02 -1.20 2.29
CA LEU A 26 -2.36 -2.18 3.16
C LEU A 26 -1.03 -1.63 3.70
N ALA A 27 -0.22 -1.01 2.84
CA ALA A 27 1.06 -0.43 3.23
C ALA A 27 0.89 0.71 4.24
N ILE A 28 -0.02 1.65 4.00
CA ILE A 28 -0.33 2.74 4.94
C ILE A 28 -0.74 2.16 6.29
N LEU A 29 -1.73 1.26 6.31
CA LEU A 29 -2.29 0.71 7.53
C LEU A 29 -1.23 -0.07 8.32
N ARG A 30 -0.39 -0.86 7.64
CA ARG A 30 0.72 -1.61 8.25
C ARG A 30 1.77 -0.70 8.89
N LEU A 31 2.11 0.40 8.23
CA LEU A 31 3.11 1.37 8.70
C LEU A 31 2.60 2.13 9.92
N VAL A 32 1.39 2.69 9.82
CA VAL A 32 0.76 3.46 10.89
C VAL A 32 0.49 2.57 12.12
N ALA A 33 0.16 1.30 11.92
CA ALA A 33 0.02 0.34 13.02
C ALA A 33 1.35 0.01 13.73
N THR A 34 2.49 0.25 13.08
CA THR A 34 3.81 0.09 13.72
C THR A 34 4.16 1.31 14.55
N LYS A 35 3.83 2.50 14.06
CA LYS A 35 4.09 3.78 14.71
C LYS A 35 3.18 4.86 14.11
N PRO A 36 2.65 5.79 14.92
CA PRO A 36 2.03 7.02 14.43
C PRO A 36 2.91 7.78 13.44
N MET A 37 2.36 8.19 12.30
CA MET A 37 3.12 8.83 11.22
C MET A 37 2.31 9.90 10.50
N HIS A 38 2.98 10.95 10.03
CA HIS A 38 2.41 11.90 9.09
C HIS A 38 2.55 11.43 7.63
N GLY A 39 1.68 11.90 6.74
CA GLY A 39 1.63 11.45 5.34
C GLY A 39 2.96 11.46 4.59
N TYR A 40 3.80 12.49 4.80
CA TYR A 40 5.14 12.52 4.19
C TYR A 40 6.09 11.41 4.68
N ALA A 41 6.04 11.05 5.97
CA ALA A 41 6.86 9.97 6.51
C ALA A 41 6.44 8.62 5.92
N ILE A 42 5.12 8.41 5.77
CA ILE A 42 4.55 7.22 5.13
C ILE A 42 5.06 7.08 3.69
N MET A 43 5.04 8.17 2.90
CA MET A 43 5.57 8.15 1.52
C MET A 43 7.06 7.76 1.47
N LYS A 44 7.88 8.31 2.37
CA LYS A 44 9.32 8.00 2.43
C LYS A 44 9.59 6.57 2.89
N GLU A 45 8.78 6.06 3.82
CA GLU A 45 8.94 4.69 4.31
C GLU A 45 8.53 3.65 3.27
N ILE A 46 7.48 3.92 2.47
CA ILE A 46 7.12 3.07 1.33
C ILE A 46 8.23 3.06 0.27
N GLU A 47 8.79 4.22 -0.05
CA GLU A 47 9.96 4.33 -0.95
C GLU A 47 11.14 3.50 -0.44
N ARG A 48 11.41 3.56 0.87
CA ARG A 48 12.49 2.78 1.51
C ARG A 48 12.24 1.28 1.45
N LEU A 49 11.02 0.83 1.78
CA LEU A 49 10.65 -0.59 1.82
C LEU A 49 10.60 -1.23 0.43
N THR A 50 10.40 -0.42 -0.60
CA THR A 50 10.39 -0.86 -2.01
C THR A 50 11.72 -0.62 -2.71
N CYS A 51 12.81 -0.39 -1.97
CA CYS A 51 14.14 -0.20 -2.55
C CYS A 51 14.20 0.93 -3.62
N SER A 52 13.44 2.01 -3.42
CA SER A 52 13.25 3.13 -4.37
C SER A 52 12.42 2.81 -5.62
N ASP A 53 11.87 1.61 -5.74
CA ASP A 53 11.06 1.23 -6.91
C ASP A 53 9.70 1.95 -6.94
N TRP A 54 9.17 2.33 -5.77
CA TRP A 54 7.88 2.99 -5.69
C TRP A 54 7.78 3.99 -4.54
N ARG A 55 7.53 5.25 -4.90
CA ARG A 55 7.08 6.27 -3.97
C ARG A 55 5.67 6.76 -4.36
N PRO A 56 4.66 6.56 -3.51
CA PRO A 56 3.34 7.15 -3.73
C PRO A 56 3.41 8.67 -3.82
N SER A 57 2.58 9.28 -4.66
CA SER A 57 2.49 10.73 -4.77
C SER A 57 1.58 11.30 -3.68
N PRO A 58 1.68 12.61 -3.36
CA PRO A 58 0.69 13.29 -2.52
C PRO A 58 -0.75 13.08 -3.01
N GLY A 59 -0.97 13.11 -4.33
CA GLY A 59 -2.28 12.90 -4.95
C GLY A 59 -2.83 11.47 -4.84
N SER A 60 -2.01 10.48 -4.49
CA SER A 60 -2.48 9.16 -4.09
C SER A 60 -2.54 8.98 -2.57
N ILE A 61 -1.59 9.55 -1.82
CA ILE A 61 -1.46 9.26 -0.39
C ILE A 61 -2.58 9.89 0.43
N TYR A 62 -2.90 11.16 0.19
CA TYR A 62 -3.84 11.89 1.03
C TYR A 62 -5.29 11.44 0.81
N PRO A 63 -5.75 11.19 -0.43
CA PRO A 63 -7.06 10.58 -0.63
C PRO A 63 -7.18 9.20 0.02
N THR A 64 -6.13 8.38 -0.01
CA THR A 64 -6.16 7.06 0.64
C THR A 64 -6.15 7.16 2.17
N LEU A 65 -5.40 8.11 2.74
CA LEU A 65 -5.43 8.38 4.18
C LEU A 65 -6.83 8.83 4.63
N GLN A 66 -7.45 9.75 3.88
CA GLN A 66 -8.82 10.19 4.13
C GLN A 66 -9.80 9.02 4.05
N GLU A 67 -9.69 8.19 3.00
CA GLU A 67 -10.56 7.02 2.85
C GLU A 67 -10.43 6.05 4.03
N LEU A 68 -9.20 5.78 4.51
CA LEU A 68 -8.99 4.91 5.67
C LEU A 68 -9.53 5.52 6.98
N GLU A 69 -9.44 6.85 7.14
CA GLU A 69 -10.03 7.59 8.26
C GLU A 69 -11.56 7.56 8.21
N ASP A 70 -12.16 7.82 7.05
CA ASP A 70 -13.62 7.81 6.83
C ASP A 70 -14.23 6.43 7.11
N ASN A 71 -13.48 5.35 6.86
CA ASN A 71 -13.86 3.99 7.19
C ASN A 71 -13.56 3.61 8.65
N GLY A 72 -13.07 4.54 9.47
CA GLY A 72 -12.75 4.32 10.88
C GLY A 72 -11.54 3.43 11.13
N LEU A 73 -10.71 3.17 10.12
CA LEU A 73 -9.51 2.33 10.24
C LEU A 73 -8.31 3.13 10.78
N LEU A 74 -8.32 4.44 10.53
CA LEU A 74 -7.36 5.39 11.08
C LEU A 74 -8.07 6.46 11.89
N SER A 75 -7.36 7.03 12.85
CA SER A 75 -7.66 8.31 13.46
C SER A 75 -6.51 9.28 13.21
N GLN A 76 -6.75 10.58 13.32
CA GLN A 76 -5.68 11.57 13.24
C GLN A 76 -5.82 12.69 14.26
N HIS A 77 -4.67 13.25 14.62
CA HIS A 77 -4.57 14.48 15.39
C HIS A 77 -3.54 15.41 14.76
N VAL A 78 -3.61 16.69 15.15
CA VAL A 78 -2.70 17.72 14.63
C VAL A 78 -1.57 17.96 15.62
N GLU A 79 -0.33 17.77 15.16
CA GLU A 79 0.88 18.19 15.86
C GLU A 79 1.53 19.35 15.08
N GLY A 80 1.35 20.57 15.61
CA GLY A 80 1.79 21.80 14.95
C GLY A 80 1.05 22.04 13.64
N ARG A 81 1.69 21.73 12.50
CA ARG A 81 1.11 21.84 11.15
C ARG A 81 0.91 20.49 10.46
N LYS A 82 1.18 19.38 11.16
CA LYS A 82 1.17 18.04 10.57
C LYS A 82 0.00 17.25 11.13
N HIS A 83 -0.73 16.57 10.24
CA HIS A 83 -1.66 15.51 10.61
C HIS A 83 -0.86 14.24 10.88
N ILE A 84 -0.95 13.75 12.11
CA ILE A 84 -0.39 12.48 12.55
C ILE A 84 -1.51 11.45 12.49
N TYR A 85 -1.29 10.37 11.77
CA TYR A 85 -2.25 9.28 11.66
C TYR A 85 -1.87 8.15 12.60
N GLU A 86 -2.88 7.55 13.23
CA GLU A 86 -2.77 6.41 14.13
C GLU A 86 -3.79 5.34 13.75
N VAL A 87 -3.47 4.08 14.03
CA VAL A 87 -4.39 2.98 13.74
C VAL A 87 -5.42 2.89 14.85
N THR A 88 -6.69 2.68 14.49
CA THR A 88 -7.75 2.41 15.47
C THR A 88 -7.76 0.93 15.85
N SER A 89 -8.53 0.54 16.87
CA SER A 89 -8.76 -0.88 17.18
C SER A 89 -9.36 -1.64 15.99
N LEU A 90 -10.37 -1.04 15.32
CA LEU A 90 -10.95 -1.60 14.10
C LEU A 90 -9.90 -1.73 12.99
N GLY A 91 -9.06 -0.71 12.80
CA GLY A 91 -7.97 -0.73 11.83
C GLY A 91 -6.96 -1.86 12.08
N ALA A 92 -6.66 -2.15 13.34
CA ALA A 92 -5.75 -3.24 13.71
C ALA A 92 -6.35 -4.62 13.40
N ASP A 93 -7.63 -4.84 13.70
CA ASP A 93 -8.34 -6.08 13.38
C ASP A 93 -8.43 -6.29 11.87
N VAL A 94 -8.79 -5.24 11.13
CA VAL A 94 -8.83 -5.26 9.65
C VAL A 94 -7.45 -5.51 9.06
N LEU A 95 -6.39 -4.92 9.63
CA LEU A 95 -5.02 -5.16 9.18
C LEU A 95 -4.62 -6.63 9.33
N ALA A 96 -4.95 -7.26 10.47
CA ALA A 96 -4.64 -8.66 10.70
C ALA A 96 -5.26 -9.56 9.63
N ALA A 97 -6.57 -9.39 9.36
CA ALA A 97 -7.28 -10.13 8.33
C ALA A 97 -6.74 -9.81 6.91
N ALA A 98 -6.49 -8.53 6.61
CA ALA A 98 -5.99 -8.11 5.30
C ALA A 98 -4.60 -8.72 5.00
N LEU A 99 -3.74 -8.85 5.99
CA LEU A 99 -2.44 -9.51 5.84
C LEU A 99 -2.58 -11.00 5.52
N GLU A 100 -3.53 -11.69 6.16
CA GLU A 100 -3.81 -13.10 5.90
C GLU A 100 -4.33 -13.30 4.46
N TYR A 101 -5.40 -12.59 4.07
CA TYR A 101 -5.94 -12.66 2.71
C TYR A 101 -4.92 -12.29 1.64
N THR A 102 -4.07 -11.29 1.91
CA THR A 102 -3.02 -10.89 0.97
C THR A 102 -1.97 -11.99 0.79
N ARG A 103 -1.56 -12.68 1.87
CA ARG A 103 -0.60 -13.79 1.79
C ARG A 103 -1.17 -14.95 0.98
N GLU A 104 -2.43 -15.32 1.22
CA GLU A 104 -3.11 -16.37 0.45
C GLU A 104 -3.24 -16.02 -1.03
N GLY A 105 -3.58 -14.75 -1.32
CA GLY A 105 -3.63 -14.22 -2.68
C GLY A 105 -2.27 -14.30 -3.39
N ILE A 106 -1.19 -13.93 -2.71
CA ILE A 106 0.18 -14.06 -3.24
C ILE A 106 0.52 -15.52 -3.53
N THR A 107 0.21 -16.45 -2.61
CA THR A 107 0.43 -17.89 -2.85
C THR A 107 -0.35 -18.39 -4.05
N THR A 108 -1.58 -17.94 -4.23
CA THR A 108 -2.41 -18.30 -5.39
C THR A 108 -1.81 -17.75 -6.69
N LEU A 109 -1.39 -16.48 -6.69
CA LEU A 109 -0.73 -15.87 -7.85
C LEU A 109 0.57 -16.60 -8.19
N GLN A 110 1.37 -16.98 -7.18
CA GLN A 110 2.60 -17.74 -7.40
C GLN A 110 2.34 -19.06 -8.13
N LYS A 111 1.29 -19.79 -7.76
CA LYS A 111 0.88 -21.02 -8.46
C LYS A 111 0.52 -20.75 -9.94
N ILE A 112 -0.12 -19.62 -10.22
CA ILE A 112 -0.44 -19.22 -11.60
C ILE A 112 0.83 -18.90 -12.38
N LEU A 113 1.78 -18.17 -11.78
CA LEU A 113 3.06 -17.83 -12.43
C LEU A 113 3.93 -19.07 -12.70
N ASP A 114 3.90 -20.04 -11.78
CA ASP A 114 4.64 -21.30 -11.87
C ASP A 114 3.93 -22.34 -12.75
N TYR A 115 2.72 -22.05 -13.25
CA TYR A 115 1.98 -22.97 -14.10
C TYR A 115 2.80 -23.34 -15.35
N ARG A 116 3.01 -24.64 -15.54
CA ARG A 116 3.60 -25.22 -16.75
C ARG A 116 2.66 -26.34 -17.21
N PRO A 117 2.07 -26.24 -18.41
CA PRO A 117 1.32 -27.36 -18.97
C PRO A 117 2.27 -28.51 -19.25
N GLU A 118 1.80 -29.74 -19.05
CA GLU A 118 2.48 -30.97 -19.49
C GLU A 118 2.53 -31.10 -21.02
#